data_AF-A0A6G3TE84-F1
#
_entry.id   AF-A0A6G3TE84-F1
#
_cell.length_a   1.000
_cell.length_b   1.000
_cell.length_c   1.000
_cell.angle_alpha   90.00
_cell.angle_beta   90.00
_cell.angle_gamma   90.00
#
_symmetry.space_group_name_H-M   'P 1'
#
loop_
_entity.id
_entity.type
_entity.pdbx_description
1 polymer ?
#
loop_
_entity_poly.entity_id
_entity_poly.type
_entity_poly.pdbx_seq_one_letter_code
_entity_poly.pdbx_strand_id
1 'polypeptide(L)'
;MKQRGRHRRRRRGRALRAALTGAALALTGAATLISASQATVADDPGALKPLTSAAETDALRLTEHRVPTAWLDRLSAAMGDPVGVDTVLESADHTLRDAADCTAGEREALPVSPAATRAYCWDETDTDGWRPGAVTTSGDADEDGRWGAHRVVLSAWSRDDGTPQGGLARVSFVDADDPGRLGYTSALLAVPVDGGHDYRGLASPVTGMVWYQDKLLVTSAAGDREALYVYDVERVQRATTAADAVGRVPGGWAAGGHRYVLPAIASYRLPDTDGAARPGAISLDRGTSPDSLVATEHVAADGDRPTRLWRYALRTATDP
;
A
#
# COMPACT_ATOMS: atom_id res chain seq x y z
N MET A 1 -38.71 -3.05 32.94
CA MET A 1 -37.25 -3.12 32.73
C MET A 1 -36.97 -2.70 31.29
N LYS A 2 -36.41 -1.50 31.09
CA LYS A 2 -36.27 -0.89 29.75
C LYS A 2 -34.95 -1.30 29.12
N GLN A 3 -35.02 -2.01 28.00
CA GLN A 3 -33.92 -2.15 27.05
C GLN A 3 -33.53 -0.76 26.51
N ARG A 4 -32.23 -0.50 26.39
CA ARG A 4 -31.68 0.58 25.56
C ARG A 4 -30.51 0.02 24.76
N GLY A 5 -30.81 -0.50 23.57
CA GLY A 5 -29.82 -0.72 22.53
C GLY A 5 -29.29 0.63 22.07
N ARG A 6 -27.98 0.86 22.21
CA ARG A 6 -27.30 2.00 21.61
C ARG A 6 -27.01 1.65 20.14
N HIS A 7 -27.87 2.11 19.25
CA HIS A 7 -27.51 2.30 17.85
C HIS A 7 -26.35 3.30 17.76
N ARG A 8 -25.15 2.83 17.42
CA ARG A 8 -24.03 3.71 17.06
C ARG A 8 -24.13 3.98 15.55
N ARG A 9 -24.33 5.25 15.21
CA ARG A 9 -24.34 5.78 13.84
C ARG A 9 -23.02 5.42 13.16
N ARG A 10 -23.07 4.54 12.16
CA ARG A 10 -22.04 4.48 11.10
C ARG A 10 -21.93 5.90 10.51
N ARG A 11 -20.76 6.53 10.59
CA ARG A 11 -20.44 7.63 9.68
C ARG A 11 -20.38 6.99 8.29
N ARG A 12 -21.47 7.09 7.51
CA ARG A 12 -21.40 6.87 6.07
C ARG A 12 -20.46 7.94 5.54
N GLY A 13 -19.18 7.57 5.36
CA GLY A 13 -18.17 8.43 4.78
C GLY A 13 -18.62 8.85 3.40
N ARG A 14 -18.85 10.15 3.21
CA ARG A 14 -18.95 10.72 1.86
C ARG A 14 -17.59 10.52 1.21
N ALA A 15 -17.56 9.99 -0.01
CA ALA A 15 -16.36 9.70 -0.77
C ALA A 15 -15.32 10.82 -0.65
N LEU A 16 -14.19 10.53 0.01
CA LEU A 16 -13.10 11.46 0.28
C LEU A 16 -11.99 11.21 -0.73
N ARG A 17 -11.55 12.29 -1.38
CA ARG A 17 -10.52 12.30 -2.41
C ARG A 17 -9.23 12.81 -1.77
N ALA A 18 -8.21 11.96 -1.68
CA ALA A 18 -6.85 12.41 -1.42
C ALA A 18 -6.30 13.08 -2.69
N ALA A 19 -5.62 14.21 -2.54
CA ALA A 19 -4.84 14.86 -3.59
C ALA A 19 -3.53 15.36 -2.97
N LEU A 20 -2.39 14.94 -3.52
CA LEU A 20 -1.09 15.49 -3.16
C LEU A 20 -0.86 16.74 -4.01
N THR A 21 -0.84 17.92 -3.39
CA THR A 21 -0.42 19.16 -4.04
C THR A 21 0.77 19.73 -3.29
N GLY A 22 1.91 19.84 -3.98
CA GLY A 22 3.13 20.45 -3.45
C GLY A 22 2.98 21.95 -3.26
N ALA A 23 2.93 22.40 -2.02
CA ALA A 23 3.11 23.80 -1.65
C ALA A 23 4.44 23.95 -0.92
N ALA A 24 5.36 24.72 -1.52
CA ALA A 24 6.57 25.17 -0.86
C ALA A 24 6.18 26.24 0.17
N LEU A 25 6.38 25.96 1.46
CA LEU A 25 6.24 26.93 2.56
C LEU A 25 7.58 27.03 3.28
N ALA A 26 8.15 28.23 3.28
CA ALA A 26 9.28 28.58 4.13
C ALA A 26 8.80 28.63 5.59
N LEU A 27 9.39 27.80 6.45
CA LEU A 27 9.11 27.76 7.89
C LEU A 27 10.43 27.67 8.66
N THR A 28 10.76 28.73 9.36
CA THR A 28 11.69 28.72 10.51
C THR A 28 11.03 27.95 11.65
N GLY A 29 11.55 26.75 11.97
CA GLY A 29 11.03 25.88 13.04
C GLY A 29 12.16 25.33 13.91
N ALA A 30 12.01 25.48 15.23
CA ALA A 30 12.91 24.94 16.24
C ALA A 30 12.85 23.41 16.28
N ALA A 31 14.02 22.77 16.38
CA ALA A 31 14.16 21.32 16.37
C ALA A 31 13.65 20.69 17.67
N THR A 32 12.57 19.91 17.59
CA THR A 32 12.25 18.88 18.59
C THR A 32 12.88 17.57 18.14
N LEU A 33 13.84 17.08 18.94
CA LEU A 33 14.58 15.85 18.70
C LEU A 33 13.62 14.64 18.63
N ILE A 34 13.59 13.98 17.48
CA ILE A 34 12.97 12.67 17.31
C ILE A 34 13.98 11.64 17.81
N SER A 35 13.64 10.87 18.86
CA SER A 35 14.44 9.72 19.28
C SER A 35 14.39 8.65 18.20
N ALA A 36 15.49 8.49 17.45
CA ALA A 36 15.67 7.40 16.51
C ALA A 36 16.00 6.10 17.29
N SER A 37 15.30 5.01 16.96
CA SER A 37 15.77 3.67 17.28
C SER A 37 17.12 3.46 16.60
N GLN A 38 18.16 3.21 17.39
CA GLN A 38 19.52 3.04 16.88
C GLN A 38 19.69 1.63 16.31
N ALA A 39 19.65 1.52 14.98
CA ALA A 39 20.48 0.55 14.30
C ALA A 39 21.92 1.07 14.40
N THR A 40 22.80 0.36 15.08
CA THR A 40 24.23 0.73 15.19
C THR A 40 24.93 0.47 13.86
N VAL A 41 24.76 1.38 12.91
CA VAL A 41 25.74 1.59 11.84
C VAL A 41 26.86 2.42 12.47
N ALA A 42 28.10 1.95 12.33
CA ALA A 42 29.27 2.50 13.02
C ALA A 42 29.67 3.92 12.56
N ASP A 43 28.95 4.50 11.62
CA ASP A 43 29.08 5.91 11.22
C ASP A 43 27.72 6.59 11.43
N ASP A 44 27.69 7.58 12.32
CA ASP A 44 26.59 8.54 12.35
C ASP A 44 26.44 9.12 10.94
N PRO A 45 25.30 8.92 10.24
CA PRO A 45 25.13 9.39 8.87
C PRO A 45 25.20 10.93 8.76
N GLY A 46 25.27 11.63 9.89
CA GLY A 46 25.36 13.07 9.98
C GLY A 46 23.99 13.71 9.77
N ALA A 47 23.96 15.05 9.86
CA ALA A 47 22.73 15.80 9.65
C ALA A 47 22.25 15.71 8.18
N LEU A 48 20.93 15.68 7.99
CA LEU A 48 20.33 15.80 6.67
C LEU A 48 20.75 17.11 6.01
N LYS A 49 21.17 17.02 4.75
CA LYS A 49 21.48 18.19 3.91
C LYS A 49 20.19 18.69 3.25
N PRO A 50 19.74 19.93 3.52
CA PRO A 50 18.53 20.46 2.88
C PRO A 50 18.72 20.60 1.37
N LEU A 51 17.71 20.22 0.60
CA LEU A 51 17.59 20.57 -0.81
C LEU A 51 16.98 21.98 -0.89
N THR A 52 17.68 22.93 -1.49
CA THR A 52 17.29 24.35 -1.46
C THR A 52 17.00 24.92 -2.84
N SER A 53 17.37 24.23 -3.92
CA SER A 53 17.09 24.70 -5.27
C SER A 53 15.71 24.25 -5.76
N ALA A 54 15.10 25.09 -6.61
CA ALA A 54 13.85 24.75 -7.28
C ALA A 54 14.01 23.49 -8.16
N ALA A 55 15.12 23.35 -8.87
CA ALA A 55 15.38 22.19 -9.72
C ALA A 55 15.42 20.88 -8.91
N GLU A 56 16.04 20.88 -7.73
CA GLU A 56 16.08 19.69 -6.86
C GLU A 56 14.69 19.33 -6.32
N THR A 57 13.89 20.32 -5.93
CA THR A 57 12.55 20.10 -5.38
C THR A 57 11.51 19.78 -6.45
N ASP A 58 11.66 20.33 -7.66
CA ASP A 58 10.80 20.04 -8.82
C ASP A 58 10.97 18.58 -9.28
N ALA A 59 12.17 18.02 -9.15
CA ALA A 59 12.43 16.62 -9.41
C ALA A 59 11.73 15.65 -8.44
N LEU A 60 11.23 16.14 -7.29
CA LEU A 60 10.50 15.34 -6.29
C LEU A 60 8.98 15.43 -6.47
N ARG A 61 8.48 16.30 -7.34
CA ARG A 61 7.04 16.52 -7.50
C ARG A 61 6.37 15.30 -8.12
N LEU A 62 5.14 15.04 -7.72
CA LEU A 62 4.29 14.04 -8.34
C LEU A 62 3.03 14.69 -8.90
N THR A 63 2.61 14.24 -10.08
CA THR A 63 1.37 14.70 -10.71
C THR A 63 0.31 13.61 -10.60
N GLU A 64 -0.84 13.95 -10.03
CA GLU A 64 -1.95 13.00 -9.91
C GLU A 64 -2.64 12.77 -11.26
N HIS A 65 -2.84 11.49 -11.59
CA HIS A 65 -3.72 11.05 -12.66
C HIS A 65 -4.83 10.20 -12.08
N ARG A 66 -6.06 10.74 -12.08
CA ARG A 66 -7.23 10.01 -11.60
C ARG A 66 -7.77 9.10 -12.69
N VAL A 67 -8.14 7.88 -12.32
CA VAL A 67 -8.95 7.03 -13.19
C VAL A 67 -10.32 7.70 -13.35
N PRO A 68 -10.82 7.90 -14.59
CA PRO A 68 -12.13 8.51 -14.78
C PRO A 68 -13.23 7.74 -14.05
N THR A 69 -14.12 8.44 -13.35
CA THR A 69 -15.21 7.81 -12.59
C THR A 69 -16.06 6.89 -13.46
N ALA A 70 -16.32 7.27 -14.71
CA ALA A 70 -17.05 6.45 -15.67
C ALA A 70 -16.38 5.09 -15.99
N TRP A 71 -15.05 5.00 -15.86
CA TRP A 71 -14.33 3.73 -16.05
C TRP A 71 -14.55 2.82 -14.84
N LEU A 72 -14.44 3.38 -13.64
CA LEU A 72 -14.69 2.66 -12.38
C LEU A 72 -16.14 2.19 -12.29
N ASP A 73 -17.10 3.04 -12.64
CA ASP A 73 -18.52 2.70 -12.62
C ASP A 73 -18.87 1.62 -13.64
N ARG A 74 -18.25 1.67 -14.83
CA ARG A 74 -18.41 0.64 -15.85
C ARG A 74 -17.84 -0.70 -15.41
N LEU A 75 -16.64 -0.68 -14.82
CA LEU A 75 -16.01 -1.88 -14.30
C LEU A 75 -16.88 -2.51 -13.21
N SER A 76 -17.36 -1.72 -12.25
CA SER A 76 -18.31 -2.18 -11.24
C SER A 76 -19.61 -2.72 -11.87
N ALA A 77 -20.21 -2.03 -12.82
CA ALA A 77 -21.42 -2.52 -13.48
C ALA A 77 -21.23 -3.87 -14.19
N ALA A 78 -20.02 -4.17 -14.66
CA ALA A 78 -19.71 -5.41 -15.37
C ALA A 78 -19.24 -6.57 -14.46
N MET A 79 -18.66 -6.27 -13.28
CA MET A 79 -18.17 -7.27 -12.33
C MET A 79 -19.15 -7.53 -11.17
N GLY A 80 -20.04 -6.58 -10.89
CA GLY A 80 -20.92 -6.56 -9.73
C GLY A 80 -20.58 -5.45 -8.74
N ASP A 81 -21.40 -5.34 -7.70
CA ASP A 81 -21.16 -4.35 -6.65
C ASP A 81 -19.82 -4.63 -5.96
N PRO A 82 -18.98 -3.60 -5.78
CA PRO A 82 -17.75 -3.75 -5.03
C PRO A 82 -18.03 -4.15 -3.58
N VAL A 83 -17.08 -4.85 -2.99
CA VAL A 83 -17.09 -5.24 -1.58
C VAL A 83 -15.98 -4.52 -0.81
N GLY A 84 -16.16 -4.38 0.49
CA GLY A 84 -15.17 -3.81 1.39
C GLY A 84 -14.33 -4.87 2.10
N VAL A 85 -13.41 -4.39 2.94
CA VAL A 85 -12.46 -5.23 3.71
C VAL A 85 -13.18 -6.27 4.56
N ASP A 86 -14.28 -5.93 5.24
CA ASP A 86 -15.04 -6.87 6.09
C ASP A 86 -15.38 -8.16 5.31
N THR A 87 -15.90 -8.01 4.10
CA THR A 87 -16.29 -9.13 3.23
C THR A 87 -15.09 -9.91 2.69
N VAL A 88 -13.95 -9.24 2.49
CA VAL A 88 -12.70 -9.90 2.10
C VAL A 88 -12.22 -10.79 3.26
N LEU A 89 -12.18 -10.25 4.49
CA LEU A 89 -11.75 -10.99 5.68
C LEU A 89 -12.69 -12.17 6.03
N GLU A 90 -14.00 -11.99 5.91
CA GLU A 90 -14.99 -13.07 6.09
C GLU A 90 -14.76 -14.25 5.14
N SER A 91 -14.05 -14.03 4.04
CA SER A 91 -13.74 -15.05 3.05
C SER A 91 -12.30 -15.58 3.12
N ALA A 92 -11.56 -15.23 4.18
CA ALA A 92 -10.24 -15.78 4.46
C ALA A 92 -10.28 -17.31 4.42
N ASP A 93 -9.48 -17.89 3.54
CA ASP A 93 -9.40 -19.33 3.26
C ASP A 93 -8.02 -19.92 3.56
N HIS A 94 -7.08 -19.09 3.99
CA HIS A 94 -5.76 -19.50 4.47
C HIS A 94 -5.54 -19.03 5.90
N THR A 95 -4.56 -19.61 6.60
CA THR A 95 -4.21 -19.24 7.98
C THR A 95 -2.70 -19.18 8.11
N LEU A 96 -2.18 -18.12 8.71
CA LEU A 96 -0.76 -18.06 9.04
C LEU A 96 -0.45 -19.07 10.13
N ARG A 97 0.66 -19.78 9.98
CA ARG A 97 1.14 -20.75 10.96
C ARG A 97 1.85 -20.00 12.10
N ASP A 98 1.71 -20.50 13.31
CA ASP A 98 2.34 -19.89 14.49
C ASP A 98 3.87 -20.11 14.49
N ALA A 99 4.58 -19.35 15.31
CA ALA A 99 6.04 -19.39 15.43
C ALA A 99 6.64 -20.79 15.65
N ALA A 100 5.91 -21.67 16.36
CA ALA A 100 6.35 -23.04 16.62
C ALA A 100 6.37 -23.90 15.33
N ASP A 101 5.47 -23.59 14.40
CA ASP A 101 5.30 -24.33 13.15
C ASP A 101 6.16 -23.77 12.02
N CYS A 102 6.80 -22.60 12.21
CA CYS A 102 7.84 -22.10 11.29
C CYS A 102 8.95 -23.14 11.07
N THR A 103 9.61 -23.09 9.91
CA THR A 103 10.83 -23.85 9.66
C THR A 103 11.99 -23.32 10.53
N ALA A 104 13.07 -24.09 10.64
CA ALA A 104 14.26 -23.63 11.37
C ALA A 104 14.86 -22.36 10.74
N GLY A 105 14.97 -22.31 9.40
CA GLY A 105 15.48 -21.15 8.69
C GLY A 105 14.63 -19.90 8.89
N GLU A 106 13.30 -20.03 8.89
CA GLU A 106 12.40 -18.90 9.17
C GLU A 106 12.58 -18.35 10.60
N ARG A 107 12.80 -19.23 11.59
CA ARG A 107 13.07 -18.80 12.98
C ARG A 107 14.43 -18.14 13.14
N GLU A 108 15.43 -18.62 12.41
CA GLU A 108 16.78 -18.02 12.39
C GLU A 108 16.80 -16.64 11.72
N ALA A 109 15.87 -16.37 10.80
CA ALA A 109 15.72 -15.07 10.15
C ALA A 109 14.99 -14.02 11.01
N LEU A 110 14.48 -14.37 12.19
CA LEU A 110 13.79 -13.43 13.06
C LEU A 110 14.73 -12.31 13.56
N PRO A 111 14.21 -11.10 13.81
CA PRO A 111 14.99 -10.01 14.37
C PRO A 111 15.65 -10.41 15.70
N VAL A 112 16.96 -10.20 15.79
CA VAL A 112 17.73 -10.42 17.03
C VAL A 112 17.43 -9.33 18.06
N SER A 113 17.29 -8.07 17.60
CA SER A 113 16.96 -6.92 18.45
C SER A 113 16.12 -5.89 17.69
N PRO A 114 14.95 -5.49 18.22
CA PRO A 114 14.27 -6.12 19.35
C PRO A 114 13.88 -7.56 19.02
N ALA A 115 13.98 -8.47 19.99
CA ALA A 115 13.57 -9.85 19.80
C ALA A 115 12.07 -9.92 19.46
N ALA A 116 11.72 -10.74 18.47
CA ALA A 116 10.32 -10.95 18.11
C ALA A 116 9.55 -11.59 19.27
N THR A 117 8.47 -10.93 19.71
CA THR A 117 7.57 -11.47 20.75
C THR A 117 6.45 -12.34 20.18
N ARG A 118 6.16 -12.17 18.88
CA ARG A 118 5.26 -13.00 18.07
C ARG A 118 5.87 -13.13 16.68
N ALA A 119 5.71 -14.31 16.09
CA ALA A 119 6.09 -14.57 14.72
C ALA A 119 5.04 -15.49 14.08
N TYR A 120 4.84 -15.29 12.79
CA TYR A 120 3.93 -16.07 11.97
C TYR A 120 4.62 -16.35 10.65
N CYS A 121 4.39 -17.53 10.08
CA CYS A 121 4.89 -17.89 8.77
C CYS A 121 3.73 -18.14 7.80
N TRP A 122 3.98 -17.78 6.54
CA TRP A 122 3.07 -18.03 5.45
C TRP A 122 3.13 -19.50 5.05
N ASP A 123 2.11 -19.98 4.36
CA ASP A 123 2.24 -21.25 3.65
C ASP A 123 3.24 -21.11 2.49
N GLU A 124 4.12 -22.10 2.31
CA GLU A 124 5.09 -22.10 1.21
C GLU A 124 4.38 -22.12 -0.14
N THR A 125 3.27 -22.86 -0.28
CA THR A 125 2.53 -22.92 -1.56
C THR A 125 1.91 -21.59 -1.92
N ASP A 126 1.61 -20.76 -0.91
CA ASP A 126 1.03 -19.44 -1.14
C ASP A 126 2.10 -18.39 -1.47
N THR A 127 3.36 -18.64 -1.13
CA THR A 127 4.47 -17.70 -1.33
C THR A 127 5.43 -18.11 -2.45
N ASP A 128 5.28 -19.31 -3.01
CA ASP A 128 6.10 -19.77 -4.12
C ASP A 128 6.03 -18.83 -5.33
N GLY A 129 7.20 -18.43 -5.84
CA GLY A 129 7.33 -17.43 -6.90
C GLY A 129 6.89 -16.01 -6.51
N TRP A 130 6.64 -15.71 -5.23
CA TRP A 130 6.30 -14.37 -4.74
C TRP A 130 7.37 -13.82 -3.81
N ARG A 131 7.80 -12.59 -4.06
CA ARG A 131 8.68 -11.83 -3.17
C ARG A 131 7.84 -10.98 -2.21
N PRO A 132 8.15 -11.00 -0.90
CA PRO A 132 7.49 -10.12 0.05
C PRO A 132 7.85 -8.65 -0.23
N GLY A 133 6.87 -7.78 -0.04
CA GLY A 133 6.99 -6.33 -0.20
C GLY A 133 6.70 -5.58 1.09
N ALA A 134 6.12 -4.40 0.97
CA ALA A 134 5.76 -3.56 2.10
C ALA A 134 4.61 -4.12 2.96
N VAL A 135 4.55 -3.66 4.21
CA VAL A 135 3.49 -3.99 5.19
C VAL A 135 2.91 -2.69 5.74
N THR A 136 1.59 -2.64 5.91
CA THR A 136 0.86 -1.55 6.61
C THR A 136 -0.27 -2.18 7.43
N THR A 137 -0.87 -1.42 8.35
CA THR A 137 -1.93 -1.95 9.22
C THR A 137 -3.14 -1.03 9.26
N SER A 138 -4.26 -1.52 9.80
CA SER A 138 -5.41 -0.69 10.11
C SER A 138 -5.12 0.47 11.08
N GLY A 139 -4.00 0.43 11.82
CA GLY A 139 -3.53 1.56 12.61
C GLY A 139 -2.93 2.71 11.79
N ASP A 140 -2.47 2.43 10.57
CA ASP A 140 -2.13 3.50 9.63
C ASP A 140 -3.40 4.10 9.01
N ALA A 141 -4.48 3.32 8.92
CA ALA A 141 -5.75 3.74 8.33
C ALA A 141 -6.52 4.71 9.23
N ASP A 142 -6.66 4.40 10.52
CA ASP A 142 -7.44 5.18 11.50
C ASP A 142 -6.74 5.19 12.89
N GLU A 143 -6.97 6.25 13.66
CA GLU A 143 -6.33 6.49 14.97
C GLU A 143 -6.67 5.42 16.02
N ASP A 144 -7.82 4.75 15.89
CA ASP A 144 -8.24 3.72 16.84
C ASP A 144 -7.61 2.34 16.59
N GLY A 145 -6.77 2.22 15.55
CA GLY A 145 -6.09 0.98 15.22
C GLY A 145 -6.92 0.00 14.41
N ARG A 146 -8.16 0.36 14.01
CA ARG A 146 -9.14 -0.57 13.45
C ARG A 146 -9.67 -0.10 12.10
N TRP A 147 -10.07 -1.08 11.29
CA TRP A 147 -10.94 -0.88 10.15
C TRP A 147 -12.32 -1.47 10.45
N GLY A 148 -13.30 -0.61 10.70
CA GLY A 148 -14.61 -1.07 11.18
C GLY A 148 -14.49 -1.77 12.53
N ALA A 149 -14.76 -3.08 12.58
CA ALA A 149 -14.58 -3.89 13.78
C ALA A 149 -13.18 -4.53 13.87
N HIS A 150 -12.45 -4.57 12.76
CA HIS A 150 -11.32 -5.46 12.56
C HIS A 150 -9.97 -4.78 12.82
N ARG A 151 -9.02 -5.54 13.35
CA ARG A 151 -7.59 -5.26 13.21
C ARG A 151 -7.08 -5.98 11.98
N VAL A 152 -6.37 -5.26 11.11
CA VAL A 152 -5.97 -5.79 9.82
C VAL A 152 -4.50 -5.52 9.57
N VAL A 153 -3.79 -6.53 9.07
CA VAL A 153 -2.44 -6.37 8.50
C VAL A 153 -2.55 -6.56 7.00
N LEU A 154 -2.02 -5.61 6.24
CA LEU A 154 -1.89 -5.71 4.79
C LEU A 154 -0.43 -6.01 4.44
N SER A 155 -0.20 -7.09 3.71
CA SER A 155 1.13 -7.50 3.24
C SER A 155 1.16 -7.53 1.72
N ALA A 156 2.04 -6.73 1.12
CA ALA A 156 2.20 -6.69 -0.32
C ALA A 156 3.14 -7.80 -0.79
N TRP A 157 2.87 -8.31 -1.99
CA TRP A 157 3.66 -9.34 -2.65
C TRP A 157 3.83 -8.99 -4.11
N SER A 158 4.98 -9.30 -4.67
CA SER A 158 5.27 -9.10 -6.09
C SER A 158 5.84 -10.39 -6.66
N ARG A 159 5.26 -10.88 -7.76
CA ARG A 159 5.70 -12.11 -8.40
C ARG A 159 7.12 -11.93 -8.92
N ASP A 160 7.93 -12.95 -8.71
CA ASP A 160 9.25 -13.05 -9.31
C ASP A 160 9.11 -13.77 -10.66
N ASP A 161 9.24 -13.03 -11.75
CA ASP A 161 9.25 -13.58 -13.11
C ASP A 161 10.67 -13.63 -13.71
N GLY A 162 11.70 -13.40 -12.87
CA GLY A 162 13.09 -13.30 -13.29
C GLY A 162 13.48 -11.98 -13.94
N THR A 163 12.56 -11.00 -14.04
CA THR A 163 12.85 -9.67 -14.59
C THR A 163 13.04 -8.62 -13.47
N PRO A 164 13.81 -7.54 -13.72
CA PRO A 164 13.92 -6.42 -12.77
C PRO A 164 12.57 -5.72 -12.48
N GLN A 165 11.66 -5.75 -13.44
CA GLN A 165 10.31 -5.20 -13.31
C GLN A 165 9.40 -6.09 -12.46
N GLY A 166 9.77 -7.36 -12.25
CA GLY A 166 8.92 -8.34 -11.61
C GLY A 166 7.59 -8.57 -12.36
N GLY A 167 6.80 -9.48 -11.81
CA GLY A 167 5.48 -9.81 -12.31
C GLY A 167 4.36 -9.10 -11.55
N LEU A 168 3.20 -9.74 -11.55
CA LEU A 168 1.98 -9.29 -10.89
C LEU A 168 2.23 -8.93 -9.41
N ALA A 169 1.53 -7.90 -8.93
CA ALA A 169 1.49 -7.53 -7.52
C ALA A 169 0.12 -7.86 -6.90
N ARG A 170 0.13 -8.26 -5.63
CA ARG A 170 -1.07 -8.51 -4.83
C ARG A 170 -0.90 -7.98 -3.41
N VAL A 171 -2.00 -7.88 -2.69
CA VAL A 171 -2.03 -7.59 -1.26
C VAL A 171 -2.80 -8.68 -0.54
N SER A 172 -2.18 -9.25 0.49
CA SER A 172 -2.82 -10.17 1.42
C SER A 172 -3.44 -9.39 2.57
N PHE A 173 -4.74 -9.61 2.78
CA PHE A 173 -5.53 -9.07 3.88
C PHE A 173 -5.54 -10.10 5.00
N VAL A 174 -4.88 -9.80 6.10
CA VAL A 174 -4.77 -10.66 7.27
C VAL A 174 -5.70 -10.15 8.36
N ASP A 175 -6.64 -10.99 8.78
CA ASP A 175 -7.45 -10.76 9.98
C ASP A 175 -6.57 -10.95 11.22
N ALA A 176 -6.36 -9.86 11.95
CA ALA A 176 -5.55 -9.81 13.15
C ALA A 176 -6.38 -9.52 14.42
N ASP A 177 -7.70 -9.79 14.38
CA ASP A 177 -8.57 -9.66 15.56
C ASP A 177 -8.19 -10.63 16.67
N ASP A 178 -7.83 -11.85 16.30
CA ASP A 178 -7.34 -12.90 17.20
C ASP A 178 -5.90 -13.27 16.83
N PRO A 179 -4.89 -12.84 17.61
CA PRO A 179 -3.51 -13.09 17.25
C PRO A 179 -3.07 -14.55 17.51
N GLY A 180 -3.97 -15.44 17.94
CA GLY A 180 -3.75 -16.89 17.93
C GLY A 180 -4.34 -17.59 16.70
N ARG A 181 -5.01 -16.86 15.80
CA ARG A 181 -5.60 -17.41 14.58
C ARG A 181 -5.70 -16.33 13.50
N LEU A 182 -4.63 -16.15 12.73
CA LEU A 182 -4.55 -15.12 11.69
C LEU A 182 -4.99 -15.70 10.35
N GLY A 183 -6.26 -15.49 9.99
CA GLY A 183 -6.79 -15.85 8.67
C GLY A 183 -6.39 -14.84 7.61
N TYR A 184 -6.19 -15.26 6.36
CA TYR A 184 -5.96 -14.34 5.26
C TYR A 184 -6.56 -14.77 3.93
N THR A 185 -6.70 -13.80 3.04
CA THR A 185 -6.95 -13.95 1.60
C THR A 185 -6.21 -12.83 0.85
N SER A 186 -5.90 -13.02 -0.43
CA SER A 186 -5.25 -11.99 -1.25
C SER A 186 -6.20 -11.37 -2.27
N ALA A 187 -5.91 -10.12 -2.65
CA ALA A 187 -6.46 -9.46 -3.82
C ALA A 187 -5.34 -9.04 -4.78
N LEU A 188 -5.53 -9.27 -6.08
CA LEU A 188 -4.65 -8.77 -7.12
C LEU A 188 -4.72 -7.24 -7.18
N LEU A 189 -3.58 -6.56 -7.24
CA LEU A 189 -3.54 -5.12 -7.55
C LEU A 189 -3.68 -4.93 -9.06
N ALA A 190 -4.65 -4.12 -9.50
CA ALA A 190 -4.94 -3.95 -10.92
C ALA A 190 -5.10 -2.49 -11.33
N VAL A 191 -4.91 -2.21 -12.62
CA VAL A 191 -5.07 -0.89 -13.22
C VAL A 191 -6.17 -0.99 -14.28
N PRO A 192 -7.28 -0.24 -14.13
CA PRO A 192 -8.31 -0.17 -15.16
C PRO A 192 -7.73 0.33 -16.50
N VAL A 193 -8.11 -0.33 -17.59
CA VAL A 193 -7.70 0.02 -18.96
C VAL A 193 -8.92 0.02 -19.88
N ASP A 194 -8.71 0.39 -21.15
CA ASP A 194 -9.73 0.33 -22.19
C ASP A 194 -11.06 0.96 -21.78
N GLY A 195 -11.03 2.15 -21.17
CA GLY A 195 -12.27 2.81 -20.77
C GLY A 195 -12.93 2.22 -19.52
N GLY A 196 -12.32 1.28 -18.81
CA GLY A 196 -12.98 0.45 -17.80
C GLY A 196 -13.74 -0.75 -18.40
N HIS A 197 -13.44 -1.12 -19.66
CA HIS A 197 -13.89 -2.38 -20.24
C HIS A 197 -12.98 -3.56 -19.90
N ASP A 198 -11.78 -3.28 -19.37
CA ASP A 198 -10.84 -4.28 -18.91
C ASP A 198 -9.94 -3.73 -17.78
N TYR A 199 -9.09 -4.57 -17.19
CA TYR A 199 -7.98 -4.19 -16.33
C TYR A 199 -6.77 -5.07 -16.59
N ARG A 200 -5.58 -4.49 -16.38
CA ARG A 200 -4.33 -5.24 -16.30
C ARG A 200 -3.90 -5.38 -14.84
N GLY A 201 -3.05 -6.36 -14.55
CA GLY A 201 -2.36 -6.40 -13.27
C GLY A 201 -1.38 -5.24 -13.13
N LEU A 202 -1.14 -4.81 -11.89
CA LEU A 202 0.06 -4.04 -11.57
C LEU A 202 1.26 -5.00 -11.69
N ALA A 203 2.16 -4.73 -12.63
CA ALA A 203 3.41 -5.47 -12.81
C ALA A 203 4.58 -4.58 -12.39
N SER A 204 4.90 -4.63 -11.09
CA SER A 204 6.01 -3.88 -10.48
C SER A 204 6.24 -4.40 -9.06
N PRO A 205 7.48 -4.35 -8.53
CA PRO A 205 7.71 -4.57 -7.12
C PRO A 205 7.01 -3.51 -6.29
N VAL A 206 6.32 -3.94 -5.23
CA VAL A 206 5.66 -3.08 -4.23
C VAL A 206 6.55 -2.97 -3.00
N THR A 207 7.41 -1.95 -3.02
CA THR A 207 8.44 -1.74 -2.00
C THR A 207 8.02 -0.76 -0.89
N GLY A 208 6.91 -0.04 -1.09
CA GLY A 208 6.32 0.87 -0.11
C GLY A 208 4.79 0.82 -0.21
N MET A 209 4.14 0.82 0.96
CA MET A 209 2.68 0.76 1.06
C MET A 209 2.22 1.51 2.30
N VAL A 210 1.22 2.38 2.14
CA VAL A 210 0.58 3.11 3.24
C VAL A 210 -0.92 3.02 3.10
N TRP A 211 -1.59 2.55 4.15
CA TRP A 211 -3.04 2.64 4.26
C TRP A 211 -3.39 3.93 5.00
N TYR A 212 -4.10 4.84 4.34
CA TYR A 212 -4.57 6.09 4.93
C TYR A 212 -6.06 6.24 4.68
N GLN A 213 -6.89 6.25 5.74
CA GLN A 213 -8.34 6.23 5.63
C GLN A 213 -8.82 5.07 4.73
N ASP A 214 -9.64 5.35 3.72
CA ASP A 214 -10.13 4.37 2.74
C ASP A 214 -9.18 4.18 1.55
N LYS A 215 -7.93 4.67 1.63
CA LYS A 215 -6.98 4.66 0.52
C LYS A 215 -5.77 3.80 0.85
N LEU A 216 -5.36 2.98 -0.10
CA LEU A 216 -4.10 2.25 -0.06
C LEU A 216 -3.17 2.82 -1.13
N LEU A 217 -2.09 3.47 -0.70
CA LEU A 217 -1.04 4.00 -1.57
C LEU A 217 0.06 2.96 -1.68
N VAL A 218 0.49 2.65 -2.90
CA VAL A 218 1.47 1.61 -3.20
C VAL A 218 2.51 2.16 -4.16
N THR A 219 3.79 1.94 -3.88
CA THR A 219 4.87 2.30 -4.81
C THR A 219 4.95 1.34 -5.98
N SER A 220 5.39 1.88 -7.12
CA SER A 220 5.83 1.13 -8.28
C SER A 220 7.33 1.37 -8.42
N ALA A 221 8.16 0.39 -8.06
CA ALA A 221 9.62 0.50 -8.14
C ALA A 221 10.15 0.41 -9.58
N ALA A 222 9.38 -0.15 -10.51
CA ALA A 222 9.79 -0.35 -11.89
C ALA A 222 8.67 -0.03 -12.89
N GLY A 223 9.00 -0.07 -14.18
CA GLY A 223 8.08 0.18 -15.29
C GLY A 223 8.02 1.65 -15.70
N ASP A 224 6.81 2.09 -16.05
CA ASP A 224 6.52 3.44 -16.56
C ASP A 224 6.82 4.55 -15.53
N ARG A 225 6.53 5.80 -15.91
CA ARG A 225 6.72 6.98 -15.07
C ARG A 225 5.72 7.10 -13.91
N GLU A 226 4.78 6.17 -13.79
CA GLU A 226 3.91 6.04 -12.63
C GLU A 226 4.73 5.51 -11.44
N ALA A 227 4.76 6.29 -10.36
CA ALA A 227 5.58 6.05 -9.18
C ALA A 227 4.76 5.54 -7.99
N LEU A 228 3.50 5.96 -7.87
CA LEU A 228 2.57 5.46 -6.88
C LEU A 228 1.23 5.15 -7.54
N TYR A 229 0.55 4.11 -7.06
CA TYR A 229 -0.84 3.83 -7.36
C TYR A 229 -1.67 4.02 -6.09
N VAL A 230 -2.88 4.53 -6.25
CA VAL A 230 -3.86 4.72 -5.18
C VAL A 230 -5.02 3.78 -5.43
N TYR A 231 -5.33 2.97 -4.43
CA TYR A 231 -6.44 2.05 -4.42
C TYR A 231 -7.46 2.47 -3.36
N ASP A 232 -8.71 2.05 -3.53
CA ASP A 232 -9.78 2.26 -2.56
C ASP A 232 -10.19 0.92 -1.98
N VAL A 233 -9.92 0.71 -0.68
CA VAL A 233 -10.15 -0.59 -0.02
C VAL A 233 -11.64 -0.94 0.14
N GLU A 234 -12.54 0.00 -0.16
CA GLU A 234 -14.00 -0.22 -0.25
C GLU A 234 -14.46 -0.57 -1.67
N ARG A 235 -13.54 -0.65 -2.65
CA ARG A 235 -13.83 -0.94 -4.05
C ARG A 235 -13.23 -2.26 -4.55
N VAL A 236 -13.09 -3.25 -3.66
CA VAL A 236 -12.60 -4.58 -4.03
C VAL A 236 -13.63 -5.26 -4.90
N GLN A 237 -13.20 -5.84 -6.02
CA GLN A 237 -14.05 -6.55 -6.97
C GLN A 237 -13.84 -8.07 -6.89
N ARG A 238 -14.88 -8.83 -7.25
CA ARG A 238 -14.84 -10.29 -7.28
C ARG A 238 -14.51 -10.80 -8.67
N ALA A 239 -13.47 -11.62 -8.79
CA ALA A 239 -13.27 -12.42 -9.99
C ALA A 239 -14.37 -13.49 -10.09
N THR A 240 -14.80 -13.80 -11.30
CA THR A 240 -15.83 -14.83 -11.54
C THR A 240 -15.22 -16.16 -11.97
N THR A 241 -13.90 -16.21 -12.16
CA THR A 241 -13.15 -17.38 -12.58
C THR A 241 -11.87 -17.50 -11.75
N ALA A 242 -11.38 -18.73 -11.57
CA ALA A 242 -10.09 -19.01 -10.95
C ALA A 242 -8.96 -19.11 -12.00
N ALA A 243 -9.16 -18.58 -13.21
CA ALA A 243 -8.14 -18.65 -14.26
C ALA A 243 -6.92 -17.78 -13.91
N ASP A 244 -5.75 -18.22 -14.35
CA ASP A 244 -4.48 -17.49 -14.17
C ASP A 244 -4.36 -16.25 -15.07
N ALA A 245 -5.30 -16.08 -16.00
CA ALA A 245 -5.42 -14.85 -16.77
C ALA A 245 -5.74 -13.64 -15.87
N VAL A 246 -5.50 -12.45 -16.39
CA VAL A 246 -5.86 -11.20 -15.72
C VAL A 246 -6.76 -10.39 -16.64
N GLY A 247 -7.80 -9.81 -16.08
CA GLY A 247 -8.75 -8.98 -16.81
C GLY A 247 -9.95 -9.76 -17.31
N ARG A 248 -10.52 -9.29 -18.41
CA ARG A 248 -11.70 -9.87 -19.03
C ARG A 248 -11.35 -11.13 -19.79
N VAL A 249 -12.11 -12.19 -19.55
CA VAL A 249 -11.96 -13.48 -20.21
C VAL A 249 -13.30 -13.92 -20.81
N PRO A 250 -13.33 -14.90 -21.74
CA PRO A 250 -14.58 -15.46 -22.22
C PRO A 250 -15.46 -15.94 -21.05
N GLY A 251 -16.64 -15.33 -20.89
CA GLY A 251 -17.60 -15.70 -19.85
C GLY A 251 -17.35 -15.09 -18.47
N GLY A 252 -16.38 -14.19 -18.28
CA GLY A 252 -16.18 -13.58 -16.98
C GLY A 252 -14.92 -12.73 -16.80
N TRP A 253 -14.44 -12.71 -15.58
CA TRP A 253 -13.30 -11.92 -15.11
C TRP A 253 -12.33 -12.78 -14.34
N ALA A 254 -11.03 -12.61 -14.60
CA ALA A 254 -9.95 -13.35 -13.98
C ALA A 254 -8.99 -12.41 -13.25
N ALA A 255 -8.46 -12.84 -12.11
CA ALA A 255 -7.56 -12.04 -11.29
C ALA A 255 -6.27 -12.79 -10.95
N GLY A 256 -5.70 -13.49 -11.94
CA GLY A 256 -4.43 -14.21 -11.78
C GLY A 256 -4.51 -15.32 -10.75
N GLY A 257 -5.61 -16.09 -10.76
CA GLY A 257 -5.90 -17.13 -9.77
C GLY A 257 -6.50 -16.62 -8.45
N HIS A 258 -6.54 -15.31 -8.21
CA HIS A 258 -7.12 -14.75 -6.98
C HIS A 258 -8.65 -14.58 -7.06
N ARG A 259 -9.32 -14.67 -5.91
CA ARG A 259 -10.77 -14.41 -5.79
C ARG A 259 -11.12 -12.92 -5.94
N TYR A 260 -10.18 -12.05 -5.58
CA TYR A 260 -10.38 -10.61 -5.53
C TYR A 260 -9.40 -9.85 -6.40
N VAL A 261 -9.85 -8.72 -6.91
CA VAL A 261 -9.03 -7.71 -7.56
C VAL A 261 -9.33 -6.35 -6.95
N LEU A 262 -8.30 -5.55 -6.75
CA LEU A 262 -8.38 -4.20 -6.21
C LEU A 262 -7.96 -3.21 -7.32
N PRO A 263 -8.92 -2.54 -8.00
CA PRO A 263 -8.62 -1.63 -9.09
C PRO A 263 -8.11 -0.28 -8.58
N ALA A 264 -7.04 0.24 -9.19
CA ALA A 264 -6.54 1.57 -8.90
C ALA A 264 -7.58 2.64 -9.25
N ILE A 265 -7.65 3.68 -8.43
CA ILE A 265 -8.52 4.84 -8.62
C ILE A 265 -7.73 6.09 -9.03
N ALA A 266 -6.41 6.09 -8.81
CA ALA A 266 -5.49 7.11 -9.27
C ALA A 266 -4.07 6.56 -9.33
N SER A 267 -3.19 7.30 -9.97
CA SER A 267 -1.75 7.11 -9.92
C SER A 267 -1.06 8.47 -9.78
N TYR A 268 0.20 8.44 -9.38
CA TYR A 268 1.06 9.61 -9.29
C TYR A 268 2.28 9.42 -10.18
N ARG A 269 2.44 10.32 -11.14
CA ARG A 269 3.49 10.27 -12.14
C ARG A 269 4.66 11.18 -11.79
N LEU A 270 5.86 10.71 -12.10
CA LEU A 270 7.11 11.44 -12.01
C LEU A 270 7.18 12.62 -13.00
N PRO A 271 7.89 13.71 -12.67
CA PRO A 271 8.04 14.88 -13.54
C PRO A 271 8.98 14.56 -14.70
N ASP A 272 8.66 14.99 -15.92
CA ASP A 272 9.40 14.66 -17.17
C ASP A 272 10.78 15.36 -17.24
N THR A 273 11.68 14.97 -16.34
CA THR A 273 13.05 15.45 -16.14
C THR A 273 13.96 14.27 -15.81
N ASP A 274 15.21 14.31 -16.29
CA ASP A 274 16.23 13.28 -16.10
C ASP A 274 16.61 13.08 -14.61
N GLY A 275 16.30 14.06 -13.75
CA GLY A 275 16.61 14.02 -12.32
C GLY A 275 15.48 13.51 -11.42
N ALA A 276 14.34 13.10 -12.00
CA ALA A 276 13.13 12.70 -11.28
C ALA A 276 13.40 11.62 -10.21
N ALA A 277 13.06 11.93 -8.95
CA ALA A 277 13.25 11.01 -7.85
C ALA A 277 12.02 10.09 -7.71
N ARG A 278 12.23 8.78 -7.85
CA ARG A 278 11.19 7.79 -7.61
C ARG A 278 11.10 7.45 -6.12
N PRO A 279 9.91 7.49 -5.49
CA PRO A 279 9.72 6.92 -4.15
C PRO A 279 10.04 5.41 -4.13
N GLY A 280 10.97 4.99 -3.28
CA GLY A 280 11.33 3.60 -3.03
C GLY A 280 10.56 3.01 -1.86
N ALA A 281 10.51 3.71 -0.73
CA ALA A 281 9.63 3.39 0.39
C ALA A 281 8.81 4.61 0.77
N ILE A 282 7.65 4.37 1.39
CA ILE A 282 6.75 5.41 1.89
C ILE A 282 6.28 5.05 3.30
N SER A 283 6.10 6.06 4.14
CA SER A 283 5.58 5.92 5.51
C SER A 283 4.67 7.09 5.86
N LEU A 284 3.70 6.85 6.73
CA LEU A 284 2.77 7.86 7.22
C LEU A 284 3.35 8.57 8.45
N ASP A 285 3.36 9.90 8.44
CA ASP A 285 3.66 10.73 9.60
C ASP A 285 2.41 11.52 10.01
N ARG A 286 1.80 11.08 11.12
CA ARG A 286 0.65 11.73 11.78
C ARG A 286 1.06 12.80 12.80
N GLY A 287 2.36 13.03 12.99
CA GLY A 287 2.89 14.09 13.84
C GLY A 287 2.88 15.46 13.16
N THR A 288 2.56 15.53 11.86
CA THR A 288 2.44 16.77 11.10
C THR A 288 0.97 17.18 10.94
N SER A 289 0.72 18.48 10.73
CA SER A 289 -0.60 18.98 10.37
C SER A 289 -0.51 19.79 9.05
N PRO A 290 -1.13 19.31 7.95
CA PRO A 290 -1.82 18.03 7.84
C PRO A 290 -0.88 16.82 7.96
N ASP A 291 -1.44 15.62 8.09
CA ASP A 291 -0.67 14.37 8.00
C ASP A 291 0.20 14.37 6.74
N SER A 292 1.35 13.72 6.78
CA SER A 292 2.27 13.69 5.64
C SER A 292 2.73 12.28 5.30
N LEU A 293 3.04 12.08 4.03
CA LEU A 293 3.73 10.90 3.54
C LEU A 293 5.23 11.22 3.48
N VAL A 294 6.04 10.46 4.20
CA VAL A 294 7.50 10.50 4.10
C VAL A 294 7.92 9.52 3.02
N ALA A 295 8.76 9.95 2.07
CA ALA A 295 9.25 9.13 0.96
C ALA A 295 10.79 9.12 0.94
N THR A 296 11.36 7.95 0.66
CA THR A 296 12.79 7.76 0.38
C THR A 296 13.01 7.56 -1.11
N GLU A 297 14.14 7.99 -1.66
CA GLU A 297 14.47 7.74 -3.07
C GLU A 297 14.74 6.24 -3.29
N HIS A 298 14.16 5.69 -4.35
CA HIS A 298 14.58 4.40 -4.88
C HIS A 298 15.96 4.58 -5.53
N VAL A 299 16.97 3.96 -4.94
CA VAL A 299 18.33 3.93 -5.47
C VAL A 299 18.78 2.48 -5.66
N ALA A 300 19.59 2.23 -6.68
CA ALA A 300 20.25 0.93 -6.84
C ALA A 300 21.22 0.71 -5.67
N ALA A 301 21.40 -0.55 -5.25
CA ALA A 301 22.22 -0.91 -4.08
C ALA A 301 23.67 -0.41 -4.20
N ASP A 302 24.23 -0.38 -5.41
CA ASP A 302 25.61 0.06 -5.69
C ASP A 302 25.67 1.54 -6.14
N GLY A 303 24.66 2.34 -5.80
CA GLY A 303 24.61 3.74 -6.20
C GLY A 303 25.55 4.61 -5.37
N ASP A 304 26.58 5.21 -6.01
CA ASP A 304 27.54 6.14 -5.39
C ASP A 304 26.97 7.53 -5.06
N ARG A 305 25.64 7.66 -4.87
CA ARG A 305 24.98 8.94 -4.60
C ARG A 305 24.17 8.91 -3.30
N PRO A 306 24.07 10.05 -2.58
CA PRO A 306 23.18 10.16 -1.43
C PRO A 306 21.74 9.83 -1.80
N THR A 307 21.04 9.12 -0.92
CA THR A 307 19.60 8.87 -1.02
C THR A 307 18.84 10.09 -0.52
N ARG A 308 17.81 10.53 -1.25
CA ARG A 308 16.96 11.65 -0.84
C ARG A 308 15.84 11.17 0.09
N LEU A 309 15.43 12.04 1.01
CA LEU A 309 14.25 11.89 1.86
C LEU A 309 13.42 13.16 1.74
N TRP A 310 12.11 13.03 1.53
CA TRP A 310 11.21 14.18 1.42
C TRP A 310 9.80 13.85 1.90
N ARG A 311 8.92 14.85 1.90
CA ARG A 311 7.55 14.74 2.39
C ARG A 311 6.54 15.23 1.36
N TYR A 312 5.39 14.58 1.33
CA TYR A 312 4.18 15.09 0.69
C TYR A 312 3.11 15.35 1.75
N ALA A 313 2.49 16.52 1.73
CA ALA A 313 1.34 16.79 2.57
C ALA A 313 0.13 15.98 2.05
N LEU A 314 -0.49 15.18 2.91
CA LEU A 314 -1.75 14.51 2.61
C LEU A 314 -2.86 15.53 2.85
N ARG A 315 -3.49 16.00 1.78
CA ARG A 315 -4.63 16.89 1.90
C ARG A 315 -5.92 16.11 1.77
N THR A 316 -6.84 16.40 2.69
CA THR A 316 -8.24 16.11 2.48
C THR A 316 -8.83 17.21 1.59
N ALA A 317 -9.74 16.87 0.68
CA ALA A 317 -10.33 17.82 -0.28
C ALA A 317 -11.15 18.98 0.35
N THR A 318 -11.10 19.17 1.67
CA THR A 318 -11.83 20.21 2.40
C THR A 318 -10.99 21.46 2.72
N ASP A 319 -9.69 21.45 2.47
CA ASP A 319 -8.86 22.66 2.61
C ASP A 319 -8.84 23.47 1.30
N PRO A 320 -9.21 24.77 1.33
CA PRO A 320 -9.16 25.66 0.17
C PRO A 320 -7.74 25.93 -0.32
#